data_AF-A0A6M4PE10-F1
#
_entry.id   AF-A0A6M4PE10-F1
#
_cell.length_a   1.000
_cell.length_b   1.000
_cell.length_c   1.000
_cell.angle_alpha   90.00
_cell.angle_beta   90.00
_cell.angle_gamma   90.00
#
_symmetry.space_group_name_H-M   'P 1'
#
loop_
_entity.id
_entity.type
_entity.pdbx_description
1 polymer ?
#
loop_
_entity_poly.entity_id
_entity_poly.type
_entity_poly.pdbx_seq_one_letter_code
_entity_poly.pdbx_strand_id
1 'polypeptide(L)'
;MPEKHPSGAVRPRVTGRAARTTAAVGVSLAALAAAATLAGPAAARPQTAPAAAVPGCSAAYTIEQKLTTGTTWRMCWRYDSKAGLVLENISYQPKGEAKPIKVLNSARLAQIHVPYDDGKHEYYDLTGQDFAQELMELSPGECPGGTIKTVKVPDGDPRHPNVKGLCTTTRSRGHAYRMHDLFQSGKTYQQQGKDLLVYTVNQVGWYEYITEWRFQDDGTISMNAGATGSLSFEDYNAQDGRGWPIGKGARDYATSHSHNVFWRLDFGLDGSSKTKVEQYDSAVTAPAGREGPTTRTTRTKVGRELAGDYKTYRWWRVVSATGKNKDGHARSYELVPGPTTRYPGRSFTKHDMYVTEYDKCELFASDNPTCATGHPKSVDKWVGGQTLTHPVVWVNVGFHHIARDEDQQPMPVHWQGFSIAPRDVTAMNPLTPKELAWQNGHWEWRS
;
A
#
# COMPACT_ATOMS: atom_id res chain seq x y z
N MET A 1 30.98 -54.42 -19.62
CA MET A 1 31.81 -55.64 -19.47
C MET A 1 32.00 -56.25 -20.85
N PRO A 2 33.16 -56.85 -21.16
CA PRO A 2 34.44 -56.86 -20.41
C PRO A 2 35.12 -55.46 -20.52
N GLU A 3 36.42 -55.13 -20.50
CA GLU A 3 37.75 -55.66 -20.06
C GLU A 3 38.66 -54.39 -19.79
N LYS A 4 39.85 -54.27 -19.17
CA LYS A 4 41.03 -55.12 -18.84
C LYS A 4 41.91 -55.52 -20.06
N HIS A 5 43.22 -55.74 -19.98
CA HIS A 5 44.26 -55.58 -18.93
C HIS A 5 45.65 -55.46 -19.64
N PRO A 6 46.82 -55.23 -18.97
CA PRO A 6 47.09 -54.79 -17.59
C PRO A 6 47.59 -53.32 -17.60
N SER A 7 48.80 -52.80 -17.28
CA SER A 7 50.06 -53.15 -16.55
C SER A 7 50.90 -51.86 -16.38
N GLY A 8 51.82 -51.67 -15.43
CA GLY A 8 52.16 -52.45 -14.23
C GLY A 8 53.58 -52.18 -13.66
N ALA A 9 53.68 -51.74 -12.39
CA ALA A 9 54.90 -51.64 -11.54
C ALA A 9 55.92 -50.51 -11.89
N VAL A 10 56.78 -50.00 -10.98
CA VAL A 10 57.33 -50.52 -9.70
C VAL A 10 57.28 -49.49 -8.54
N ARG A 11 57.18 -49.96 -7.29
CA ARG A 11 57.42 -49.25 -6.00
C ARG A 11 58.60 -49.91 -5.26
N PRO A 12 59.42 -49.18 -4.48
CA PRO A 12 59.33 -49.23 -2.99
C PRO A 12 59.84 -47.94 -2.27
N ARG A 13 59.75 -47.66 -0.94
CA ARG A 13 58.97 -48.20 0.23
C ARG A 13 59.12 -47.28 1.49
N VAL A 14 58.18 -47.40 2.45
CA VAL A 14 58.37 -47.40 3.95
C VAL A 14 58.79 -46.08 4.67
N THR A 15 58.29 -45.64 5.84
CA THR A 15 57.13 -45.92 6.76
C THR A 15 56.94 -44.71 7.71
N GLY A 16 55.84 -44.48 8.45
CA GLY A 16 54.53 -45.17 8.55
C GLY A 16 53.98 -45.26 9.99
N ARG A 17 52.63 -45.34 10.14
CA ARG A 17 51.84 -45.59 11.39
C ARG A 17 51.89 -44.47 12.48
N ALA A 18 50.87 -44.28 13.33
CA ALA A 18 49.47 -44.75 13.37
C ALA A 18 48.56 -43.76 14.16
N ALA A 19 47.24 -43.94 14.13
CA ALA A 19 46.25 -43.04 14.72
C ALA A 19 45.91 -43.31 16.19
N ARG A 20 45.32 -42.31 16.88
CA ARG A 20 44.10 -42.48 17.71
C ARG A 20 43.42 -41.15 18.08
N THR A 21 42.25 -41.28 18.70
CA THR A 21 41.20 -40.26 18.92
C THR A 21 41.19 -39.70 20.36
N THR A 22 40.19 -38.85 20.64
CA THR A 22 39.72 -38.31 21.94
C THR A 22 40.38 -37.01 22.43
N ALA A 23 39.63 -36.29 23.26
CA ALA A 23 39.86 -34.89 23.62
C ALA A 23 40.39 -34.73 25.04
N ALA A 24 41.00 -33.57 25.33
CA ALA A 24 41.36 -33.14 26.67
C ALA A 24 41.00 -31.65 26.86
N VAL A 25 40.58 -31.28 28.06
CA VAL A 25 40.26 -29.89 28.43
C VAL A 25 41.55 -29.15 28.79
N GLY A 26 41.76 -27.96 28.22
CA GLY A 26 42.86 -27.06 28.55
C GLY A 26 42.33 -25.71 29.02
N VAL A 27 42.26 -25.49 30.33
CA VAL A 27 41.93 -24.16 30.90
C VAL A 27 43.14 -23.24 30.74
N SER A 28 42.91 -21.97 30.40
CA SER A 28 43.94 -20.93 30.42
C SER A 28 43.35 -19.62 30.95
N LEU A 29 43.86 -19.19 32.11
CA LEU A 29 43.45 -17.97 32.80
C LEU A 29 44.26 -16.78 32.28
N ALA A 30 43.61 -15.72 31.83
CA ALA A 30 44.27 -14.46 31.48
C ALA A 30 43.38 -13.24 31.81
N ALA A 31 43.85 -12.43 32.76
CA ALA A 31 43.52 -11.02 33.03
C ALA A 31 42.12 -10.47 32.66
N LEU A 32 41.24 -10.39 33.67
CA LEU A 32 40.09 -9.47 33.65
C LEU A 32 40.56 -8.02 33.88
N ALA A 33 40.62 -7.22 32.80
CA ALA A 33 40.76 -5.77 32.89
C ALA A 33 39.37 -5.11 33.00
N ALA A 34 39.01 -4.62 34.19
CA ALA A 34 37.69 -4.05 34.46
C ALA A 34 37.53 -2.62 33.91
N ALA A 35 37.19 -2.49 32.63
CA ALA A 35 36.76 -1.22 32.04
C ALA A 35 35.29 -0.93 32.43
N ALA A 36 35.07 0.01 33.35
CA ALA A 36 33.74 0.34 33.84
C ALA A 36 32.94 1.22 32.86
N THR A 37 32.01 0.60 32.11
CA THR A 37 30.94 1.34 31.44
C THR A 37 29.75 1.52 32.39
N LEU A 38 29.64 2.71 33.00
CA LEU A 38 28.47 3.09 33.78
C LEU A 38 27.22 3.08 32.88
N ALA A 39 26.35 2.09 33.07
CA ALA A 39 25.04 2.06 32.43
C ALA A 39 24.17 3.18 33.03
N GLY A 40 24.11 4.32 32.35
CA GLY A 40 23.20 5.41 32.70
C GLY A 40 21.75 4.92 32.72
N PRO A 41 20.88 5.49 33.58
CA PRO A 41 19.49 5.05 33.69
C PRO A 41 18.80 5.18 32.32
N ALA A 42 18.05 4.14 31.94
CA ALA A 42 17.37 4.10 30.66
C ALA A 42 16.41 5.29 30.53
N ALA A 43 16.72 6.21 29.62
CA ALA A 43 15.92 7.42 29.41
C ALA A 43 14.51 7.01 28.96
N ALA A 44 13.53 7.22 29.85
CA ALA A 44 12.13 6.96 29.55
C ALA A 44 11.74 7.75 28.29
N ARG A 45 11.23 7.06 27.27
CA ARG A 45 10.67 7.73 26.09
C ARG A 45 9.58 8.68 26.57
N PRO A 46 9.56 9.96 26.16
CA PRO A 46 8.51 10.88 26.57
C PRO A 46 7.16 10.30 26.10
N GLN A 47 6.25 10.05 27.05
CA GLN A 47 4.89 9.68 26.71
C GLN A 47 4.29 10.81 25.88
N THR A 48 3.92 10.50 24.64
CA THR A 48 3.09 11.39 23.83
C THR A 48 1.80 11.67 24.59
N ALA A 49 1.45 12.96 24.72
CA ALA A 49 0.18 13.38 25.30
C ALA A 49 -0.99 12.65 24.60
N PRO A 50 -2.11 12.38 25.30
CA PRO A 50 -3.27 11.74 24.69
C PRO A 50 -3.71 12.52 23.45
N ALA A 51 -3.96 11.79 22.36
CA ALA A 51 -4.32 12.35 21.06
C ALA A 51 -5.51 13.31 21.18
N ALA A 52 -5.49 14.40 20.42
CA ALA A 52 -6.65 15.26 20.32
C ALA A 52 -7.77 14.48 19.62
N ALA A 53 -8.95 14.40 20.25
CA ALA A 53 -10.04 13.59 19.72
C ALA A 53 -10.41 14.03 18.30
N VAL A 54 -10.32 13.10 17.34
CA VAL A 54 -10.77 13.35 15.97
C VAL A 54 -12.29 13.49 16.01
N PRO A 55 -12.88 14.59 15.47
CA PRO A 55 -14.31 14.83 15.57
C PRO A 55 -15.14 13.65 15.07
N GLY A 56 -16.01 13.13 15.94
CA GLY A 56 -16.87 11.97 15.67
C GLY A 56 -16.37 10.63 16.22
N CYS A 57 -15.17 10.55 16.80
CA CYS A 57 -14.54 9.28 17.17
C CYS A 57 -14.00 9.28 18.62
N SER A 58 -14.03 8.12 19.29
CA SER A 58 -13.46 7.99 20.64
C SER A 58 -11.94 7.80 20.61
N ALA A 59 -11.27 8.06 21.73
CA ALA A 59 -9.80 7.99 21.83
C ALA A 59 -9.23 6.59 21.52
N ALA A 60 -9.97 5.50 21.80
CA ALA A 60 -9.55 4.14 21.45
C ALA A 60 -9.43 3.95 19.92
N TYR A 61 -10.41 4.46 19.20
CA TYR A 61 -10.54 4.40 17.74
C TYR A 61 -9.80 5.53 17.00
N THR A 62 -9.05 6.36 17.72
CA THR A 62 -8.26 7.45 17.13
C THR A 62 -6.81 7.02 16.87
N ILE A 63 -6.26 7.51 15.75
CA ILE A 63 -4.82 7.54 15.44
C ILE A 63 -4.45 9.01 15.16
N GLU A 64 -3.54 9.57 15.96
CA GLU A 64 -2.83 10.82 15.68
C GLU A 64 -1.32 10.52 15.70
N GLN A 65 -0.63 10.82 14.61
CA GLN A 65 0.83 10.68 14.53
C GLN A 65 1.45 11.95 13.97
N LYS A 66 2.26 12.62 14.80
CA LYS A 66 3.20 13.64 14.32
C LYS A 66 4.48 12.96 13.85
N LEU A 67 4.84 13.19 12.60
CA LEU A 67 6.05 12.69 11.97
C LEU A 67 7.26 13.58 12.32
N THR A 68 8.47 13.04 12.24
CA THR A 68 9.72 13.72 12.61
C THR A 68 9.99 15.00 11.80
N THR A 69 9.40 15.09 10.61
CA THR A 69 9.48 16.25 9.70
C THR A 69 8.49 17.37 10.05
N GLY A 70 7.60 17.15 11.01
CA GLY A 70 6.69 18.14 11.60
C GLY A 70 5.24 18.05 11.13
N THR A 71 4.98 17.32 10.05
CA THR A 71 3.64 16.94 9.58
C THR A 71 2.91 16.09 10.63
N THR A 72 1.61 16.30 10.82
CA THR A 72 0.74 15.42 11.60
C THR A 72 -0.36 14.82 10.72
N TRP A 73 -0.54 13.51 10.82
CA TRP A 73 -1.71 12.80 10.29
C TRP A 73 -2.69 12.47 11.41
N ARG A 74 -3.99 12.61 11.15
CA ARG A 74 -5.06 12.19 12.07
C ARG A 74 -6.17 11.46 11.33
N MET A 75 -6.68 10.40 11.94
CA MET A 75 -7.77 9.59 11.42
C MET A 75 -8.45 8.80 12.54
N CYS A 76 -9.65 8.33 12.27
CA CYS A 76 -10.28 7.24 13.01
C CYS A 76 -9.98 5.93 12.29
N TRP A 77 -9.98 4.82 13.04
CA TRP A 77 -10.05 3.48 12.50
C TRP A 77 -11.27 2.77 13.08
N ARG A 78 -11.91 1.94 12.27
CA ARG A 78 -12.85 0.92 12.73
C ARG A 78 -12.56 -0.39 12.01
N TYR A 79 -13.19 -1.44 12.50
CA TYR A 79 -13.12 -2.75 11.87
C TYR A 79 -14.52 -3.14 11.35
N ASP A 80 -14.57 -3.51 10.08
CA ASP A 80 -15.76 -3.81 9.29
C ASP A 80 -15.83 -5.34 9.12
N SER A 81 -16.96 -5.98 9.40
CA SER A 81 -17.05 -7.46 9.38
C SER A 81 -16.96 -8.09 8.00
N LYS A 82 -16.57 -7.32 6.98
CA LYS A 82 -16.26 -7.83 5.64
C LYS A 82 -15.05 -7.17 4.99
N ALA A 83 -14.85 -5.84 5.09
CA ALA A 83 -13.62 -5.20 4.56
C ALA A 83 -12.44 -5.12 5.54
N GLY A 84 -12.59 -5.60 6.78
CA GLY A 84 -11.54 -5.49 7.79
C GLY A 84 -11.25 -4.02 8.17
N LEU A 85 -10.02 -3.57 7.98
CA LEU A 85 -9.59 -2.22 8.33
C LEU A 85 -10.26 -1.14 7.47
N VAL A 86 -11.05 -0.27 8.12
CA VAL A 86 -11.63 0.94 7.52
C VAL A 86 -11.11 2.17 8.26
N LEU A 87 -10.62 3.16 7.49
CA LEU A 87 -10.10 4.42 8.02
C LEU A 87 -11.07 5.56 7.69
N GLU A 88 -11.36 6.42 8.67
CA GLU A 88 -12.40 7.45 8.57
C GLU A 88 -11.89 8.81 9.08
N ASN A 89 -12.49 9.90 8.62
CA ASN A 89 -12.13 11.28 8.96
C ASN A 89 -10.63 11.60 8.81
N ILE A 90 -10.00 11.05 7.77
CA ILE A 90 -8.57 11.20 7.48
C ILE A 90 -8.25 12.67 7.17
N SER A 91 -7.28 13.22 7.88
CA SER A 91 -6.84 14.61 7.75
C SER A 91 -5.33 14.76 7.82
N TYR A 92 -4.83 15.68 6.98
CA TYR A 92 -3.43 16.01 6.77
C TYR A 92 -3.14 17.39 7.38
N GLN A 93 -2.10 17.51 8.22
CA GLN A 93 -1.61 18.79 8.69
C GLN A 93 -0.10 18.91 8.43
N PRO A 94 0.33 19.54 7.32
CA PRO A 94 1.74 19.84 7.11
C PRO A 94 2.23 20.87 8.13
N LYS A 95 3.54 20.88 8.38
CA LYS A 95 4.21 21.77 9.34
C LYS A 95 3.86 23.27 9.19
N GLY A 96 3.53 23.72 7.98
CA GLY A 96 3.18 25.10 7.64
C GLY A 96 1.69 25.45 7.63
N GLU A 97 0.79 24.58 8.12
CA GLU A 97 -0.66 24.85 8.19
C GLU A 97 -1.18 24.83 9.63
N ALA A 98 -1.90 25.90 10.01
CA ALA A 98 -2.37 26.11 11.38
C ALA A 98 -3.56 25.22 11.79
N LYS A 99 -4.20 24.55 10.82
CA LYS A 99 -5.34 23.64 11.02
C LYS A 99 -5.17 22.39 10.15
N PRO A 100 -5.69 21.22 10.57
CA PRO A 100 -5.73 20.05 9.72
C PRO A 100 -6.67 20.26 8.52
N ILE A 101 -6.26 19.75 7.36
CA ILE A 101 -7.02 19.70 6.11
C ILE A 101 -7.66 18.31 6.05
N LYS A 102 -8.99 18.21 6.06
CA LYS A 102 -9.67 16.92 5.83
C LYS A 102 -9.44 16.48 4.38
N VAL A 103 -9.15 15.19 4.18
CA VAL A 103 -8.85 14.59 2.88
C VAL A 103 -9.94 13.60 2.48
N LEU A 104 -10.17 12.57 3.30
CA LEU A 104 -11.16 11.52 3.06
C LEU A 104 -12.17 11.49 4.22
N ASN A 105 -13.45 11.27 3.88
CA ASN A 105 -14.48 10.89 4.84
C ASN A 105 -14.29 9.44 5.28
N SER A 106 -14.10 8.53 4.32
CA SER A 106 -13.79 7.12 4.55
C SER A 106 -12.89 6.54 3.46
N ALA A 107 -12.13 5.51 3.82
CA ALA A 107 -11.25 4.76 2.95
C ALA A 107 -11.24 3.28 3.39
N ARG A 108 -11.49 2.36 2.45
CA ARG A 108 -11.62 0.92 2.71
C ARG A 108 -11.18 0.08 1.51
N LEU A 109 -10.86 -1.19 1.75
CA LEU A 109 -11.00 -2.22 0.73
C LEU A 109 -12.48 -2.39 0.34
N ALA A 110 -12.72 -2.72 -0.91
CA ALA A 110 -14.03 -2.82 -1.53
C ALA A 110 -14.27 -4.18 -2.22
N GLN A 111 -13.23 -4.87 -2.66
CA GLN A 111 -13.30 -6.30 -3.01
C GLN A 111 -11.88 -6.84 -3.13
N ILE A 112 -11.72 -8.14 -2.92
CA ILE A 112 -10.60 -8.92 -3.47
C ILE A 112 -11.26 -10.05 -4.25
N HIS A 113 -11.06 -10.08 -5.56
CA HIS A 113 -11.71 -11.03 -6.46
C HIS A 113 -10.67 -11.92 -7.15
N VAL A 114 -10.74 -13.23 -6.86
CA VAL A 114 -9.71 -14.23 -7.16
C VAL A 114 -10.25 -15.34 -8.08
N PRO A 115 -10.35 -15.10 -9.40
CA PRO A 115 -10.63 -16.12 -10.39
C PRO A 115 -9.38 -16.96 -10.68
N TYR A 116 -9.52 -18.28 -10.68
CA TYR A 116 -8.51 -19.23 -11.17
C TYR A 116 -8.66 -19.41 -12.68
N ASP A 117 -7.53 -19.49 -13.39
CA ASP A 117 -7.49 -19.54 -14.86
C ASP A 117 -8.10 -20.83 -15.43
N ASP A 118 -8.32 -21.84 -14.57
CA ASP A 118 -8.98 -23.08 -14.94
C ASP A 118 -10.52 -23.01 -14.98
N GLY A 119 -11.09 -21.93 -14.41
CA GLY A 119 -12.53 -21.69 -14.32
C GLY A 119 -13.29 -22.54 -13.29
N LYS A 120 -12.61 -23.34 -12.44
CA LYS A 120 -13.26 -24.11 -11.36
C LYS A 120 -13.58 -23.24 -10.15
N HIS A 121 -12.67 -22.32 -9.81
CA HIS A 121 -12.74 -21.51 -8.59
C HIS A 121 -12.74 -20.01 -8.90
N GLU A 122 -13.63 -19.26 -8.25
CA GLU A 122 -13.70 -17.80 -8.32
C GLU A 122 -14.15 -17.26 -6.96
N TYR A 123 -13.21 -16.69 -6.20
CA TYR A 123 -13.47 -16.19 -4.85
C TYR A 123 -13.70 -14.68 -4.82
N TYR A 124 -14.45 -14.24 -3.81
CA TYR A 124 -14.84 -12.86 -3.56
C TYR A 124 -14.57 -12.58 -2.08
N ASP A 125 -13.31 -12.42 -1.71
CA ASP A 125 -12.83 -12.73 -0.35
C ASP A 125 -13.48 -11.89 0.75
N LEU A 126 -13.85 -10.65 0.44
CA LEU A 126 -14.50 -9.76 1.41
C LEU A 126 -16.01 -10.05 1.55
N THR A 127 -16.70 -10.38 0.45
CA THR A 127 -18.16 -10.52 0.44
C THR A 127 -18.64 -11.96 0.59
N GLY A 128 -17.96 -12.92 -0.03
CA GLY A 128 -18.29 -14.35 -0.05
C GLY A 128 -17.37 -15.25 0.79
N GLN A 129 -16.25 -14.74 1.32
CA GLN A 129 -15.42 -15.45 2.30
C GLN A 129 -15.36 -14.67 3.63
N ASP A 130 -14.66 -15.23 4.62
CA ASP A 130 -14.55 -14.75 6.00
C ASP A 130 -13.28 -13.91 6.25
N PHE A 131 -12.83 -13.15 5.23
CA PHE A 131 -11.60 -12.33 5.25
C PHE A 131 -11.43 -11.46 6.49
N ALA A 132 -12.52 -10.83 6.97
CA ALA A 132 -12.44 -9.93 8.11
C ALA A 132 -12.45 -10.67 9.46
N GLN A 133 -13.12 -11.82 9.51
CA GLN A 133 -13.26 -12.68 10.67
C GLN A 133 -11.90 -13.29 11.04
N GLU A 134 -11.17 -13.76 10.02
CA GLU A 134 -9.81 -14.33 10.14
C GLU A 134 -8.73 -13.24 10.21
N LEU A 135 -8.85 -12.36 11.20
CA LEU A 135 -7.83 -11.38 11.57
C LEU A 135 -6.71 -12.04 12.37
N MET A 136 -5.46 -11.87 11.95
CA MET A 136 -4.30 -12.48 12.61
C MET A 136 -3.85 -11.67 13.85
N GLU A 137 -3.39 -12.35 14.91
CA GLU A 137 -2.69 -11.69 16.03
C GLU A 137 -1.24 -11.40 15.63
N LEU A 138 -0.88 -10.11 15.57
CA LEU A 138 0.47 -9.66 15.22
C LEU A 138 1.40 -9.72 16.44
N SER A 139 2.61 -10.27 16.23
CA SER A 139 3.68 -10.17 17.22
C SER A 139 4.35 -8.79 17.22
N PRO A 140 5.05 -8.40 18.30
CA PRO A 140 5.84 -7.16 18.34
C PRO A 140 6.93 -7.05 17.25
N GLY A 141 7.36 -8.18 16.67
CA GLY A 141 8.34 -8.23 15.58
C GLY A 141 7.76 -7.76 14.25
N GLU A 142 6.48 -8.05 13.98
CA GLU A 142 5.78 -7.67 12.75
C GLU A 142 5.44 -6.18 12.72
N CYS A 143 5.25 -5.54 13.88
CA CYS A 143 5.00 -4.11 14.03
C CYS A 143 6.23 -3.33 14.56
N PRO A 144 7.39 -3.36 13.89
CA PRO A 144 8.66 -2.89 14.44
C PRO A 144 8.60 -1.39 14.74
N GLY A 145 8.92 -1.02 15.98
CA GLY A 145 8.91 0.36 16.47
C GLY A 145 7.54 1.01 16.60
N GLY A 146 6.45 0.26 16.37
CA GLY A 146 5.08 0.75 16.41
C GLY A 146 4.31 0.40 17.69
N THR A 147 2.98 0.50 17.59
CA THR A 147 2.02 0.01 18.57
C THR A 147 1.02 -0.94 17.90
N ILE A 148 0.64 -2.00 18.60
CA ILE A 148 -0.38 -2.96 18.14
C ILE A 148 -1.63 -2.72 18.98
N LYS A 149 -2.76 -2.39 18.34
CA LYS A 149 -4.06 -2.21 18.99
C LYS A 149 -4.85 -3.52 18.96
N THR A 150 -5.54 -3.81 20.06
CA THR A 150 -6.58 -4.83 20.09
C THR A 150 -7.79 -4.36 19.27
N VAL A 151 -8.20 -5.21 18.33
CA VAL A 151 -9.39 -5.07 17.49
C VAL A 151 -10.46 -6.00 18.04
N LYS A 152 -11.67 -5.48 18.29
CA LYS A 152 -12.83 -6.35 18.47
C LYS A 152 -13.31 -6.78 17.09
N VAL A 153 -13.15 -8.06 16.75
CA VAL A 153 -13.59 -8.63 15.47
C VAL A 153 -15.10 -8.88 15.54
N PRO A 154 -15.93 -8.23 14.71
CA PRO A 154 -17.34 -8.59 14.60
C PRO A 154 -17.47 -9.85 13.75
N ASP A 155 -18.44 -10.70 14.11
CA ASP A 155 -18.83 -11.93 13.39
C ASP A 155 -17.74 -13.03 13.29
N GLY A 156 -16.54 -12.84 13.88
CA GLY A 156 -15.49 -13.86 14.02
C GLY A 156 -15.63 -14.73 15.28
N ASP A 157 -14.61 -15.53 15.61
CA ASP A 157 -14.67 -16.53 16.69
C ASP A 157 -15.13 -15.93 18.05
N PRO A 158 -16.30 -16.33 18.59
CA PRO A 158 -16.81 -15.79 19.84
C PRO A 158 -15.98 -16.17 21.08
N ARG A 159 -15.03 -17.11 20.96
CA ARG A 159 -14.03 -17.46 22.00
C ARG A 159 -12.85 -16.49 22.00
N HIS A 160 -12.50 -15.93 20.84
CA HIS A 160 -11.36 -15.04 20.63
C HIS A 160 -11.74 -13.69 19.96
N PRO A 161 -12.82 -13.00 20.38
CA PRO A 161 -13.38 -11.85 19.66
C PRO A 161 -12.54 -10.56 19.78
N ASN A 162 -11.33 -10.62 20.35
CA ASN A 162 -10.44 -9.51 20.63
C ASN A 162 -9.01 -9.87 20.21
N VAL A 163 -8.61 -9.51 18.98
CA VAL A 163 -7.33 -9.89 18.37
C VAL A 163 -6.37 -8.70 18.37
N LYS A 164 -5.07 -8.90 18.63
CA LYS A 164 -4.06 -7.83 18.49
C LYS A 164 -3.63 -7.65 17.03
N GLY A 165 -4.59 -7.32 16.16
CA GLY A 165 -4.41 -7.38 14.70
C GLY A 165 -4.06 -6.07 13.99
N LEU A 166 -4.11 -4.90 14.67
CA LEU A 166 -3.89 -3.60 14.03
C LEU A 166 -2.55 -2.98 14.42
N CYS A 167 -1.59 -2.97 13.50
CA CYS A 167 -0.34 -2.23 13.66
C CYS A 167 -0.49 -0.75 13.32
N THR A 168 0.23 0.10 14.05
CA THR A 168 0.48 1.51 13.72
C THR A 168 1.96 1.82 13.98
N THR A 169 2.74 2.13 12.94
CA THR A 169 4.20 2.38 13.06
C THR A 169 4.66 3.51 12.14
N THR A 170 5.93 3.92 12.21
CA THR A 170 6.51 4.94 11.30
C THR A 170 7.83 4.50 10.69
N ARG A 171 7.92 4.48 9.35
CA ARG A 171 9.12 4.06 8.60
C ARG A 171 9.81 5.25 7.91
N SER A 172 11.06 5.08 7.48
CA SER A 172 11.76 6.06 6.63
C SER A 172 11.38 5.80 5.16
N ARG A 173 11.21 6.85 4.36
CA ARG A 173 10.90 6.75 2.92
C ARG A 173 12.05 7.17 1.99
N GLY A 174 13.24 7.38 2.56
CA GLY A 174 14.38 7.95 1.83
C GLY A 174 14.29 9.48 1.72
N HIS A 175 14.81 10.06 0.64
CA HIS A 175 14.81 11.52 0.46
C HIS A 175 13.40 12.06 0.21
N ALA A 176 12.96 13.01 1.04
CA ALA A 176 11.81 13.87 0.74
C ALA A 176 12.16 14.95 -0.30
N TYR A 177 13.41 15.44 -0.28
CA TYR A 177 13.99 16.27 -1.34
C TYR A 177 15.53 16.30 -1.23
N ARG A 178 16.17 16.73 -2.33
CA ARG A 178 17.57 17.17 -2.39
C ARG A 178 17.73 18.24 -3.47
N MET A 179 18.30 19.39 -3.14
CA MET A 179 18.59 20.50 -4.06
C MET A 179 19.95 21.12 -3.73
N HIS A 180 20.81 21.32 -4.73
CA HIS A 180 22.04 22.10 -4.57
C HIS A 180 21.70 23.60 -4.72
N ASP A 181 22.29 24.46 -3.87
CA ASP A 181 22.16 25.91 -4.00
C ASP A 181 23.10 26.41 -5.12
N LEU A 182 22.53 26.95 -6.20
CA LEU A 182 23.29 27.36 -7.40
C LEU A 182 24.21 28.56 -7.17
N PHE A 183 23.98 29.34 -6.10
CA PHE A 183 24.74 30.56 -5.80
C PHE A 183 25.70 30.37 -4.61
N GLN A 184 25.40 29.44 -3.71
CA GLN A 184 26.21 29.19 -2.52
C GLN A 184 26.93 27.84 -2.64
N SER A 185 28.16 27.90 -3.17
CA SER A 185 29.03 26.73 -3.36
C SER A 185 29.13 25.86 -2.09
N GLY A 186 29.08 24.54 -2.28
CA GLY A 186 29.07 23.55 -1.19
C GLY A 186 27.73 23.36 -0.47
N LYS A 187 26.76 24.27 -0.59
CA LYS A 187 25.47 24.18 0.12
C LYS A 187 24.48 23.27 -0.59
N THR A 188 23.83 22.40 0.17
CA THR A 188 22.77 21.50 -0.30
C THR A 188 21.61 21.50 0.69
N TYR A 189 20.41 21.78 0.20
CA TYR A 189 19.17 21.55 0.94
C TYR A 189 18.77 20.09 0.78
N GLN A 190 18.56 19.36 1.86
CA GLN A 190 18.07 17.98 1.82
C GLN A 190 17.28 17.63 3.07
N GLN A 191 16.37 16.67 2.94
CA GLN A 191 15.63 16.12 4.06
C GLN A 191 15.27 14.65 3.79
N GLN A 192 15.40 13.81 4.81
CA GLN A 192 14.84 12.45 4.79
C GLN A 192 13.36 12.53 5.17
N GLY A 193 12.52 11.85 4.38
CA GLY A 193 11.08 11.77 4.59
C GLY A 193 10.68 10.63 5.50
N LYS A 194 9.50 10.77 6.09
CA LYS A 194 8.92 9.83 7.05
C LYS A 194 7.50 9.42 6.63
N ASP A 195 7.18 8.15 6.81
CA ASP A 195 5.83 7.60 6.65
C ASP A 195 5.22 7.24 8.01
N LEU A 196 3.90 7.40 8.14
CA LEU A 196 3.05 6.62 9.03
C LEU A 196 2.50 5.41 8.26
N LEU A 197 2.54 4.22 8.86
CA LEU A 197 1.93 3.00 8.32
C LEU A 197 0.86 2.50 9.30
N VAL A 198 -0.29 2.11 8.77
CA VAL A 198 -1.41 1.50 9.50
C VAL A 198 -1.87 0.26 8.74
N TYR A 199 -1.87 -0.92 9.38
CA TYR A 199 -2.21 -2.17 8.68
C TYR A 199 -2.73 -3.30 9.58
N THR A 200 -3.46 -4.21 8.94
CA THR A 200 -3.86 -5.52 9.46
C THR A 200 -3.33 -6.64 8.55
N VAL A 201 -3.29 -7.87 9.07
CA VAL A 201 -3.03 -9.09 8.28
C VAL A 201 -4.23 -10.01 8.43
N ASN A 202 -4.76 -10.50 7.32
CA ASN A 202 -6.01 -11.23 7.23
C ASN A 202 -5.80 -12.52 6.44
N GLN A 203 -6.17 -13.68 6.99
CA GLN A 203 -6.01 -14.98 6.33
C GLN A 203 -7.27 -15.36 5.53
N VAL A 204 -7.10 -15.96 4.35
CA VAL A 204 -8.18 -16.55 3.55
C VAL A 204 -7.68 -17.88 2.99
N GLY A 205 -8.06 -18.97 3.67
CA GLY A 205 -7.57 -20.32 3.36
C GLY A 205 -6.05 -20.41 3.51
N TRP A 206 -5.33 -20.55 2.39
CA TRP A 206 -3.87 -20.63 2.31
C TRP A 206 -3.18 -19.27 2.07
N TYR A 207 -3.93 -18.23 1.67
CA TYR A 207 -3.39 -16.88 1.47
C TYR A 207 -3.49 -16.02 2.73
N GLU A 208 -2.57 -15.09 2.86
CA GLU A 208 -2.64 -13.95 3.78
C GLU A 208 -2.60 -12.64 2.98
N TYR A 209 -3.35 -11.64 3.44
CA TYR A 209 -3.39 -10.31 2.87
C TYR A 209 -3.00 -9.24 3.89
N ILE A 210 -1.92 -8.51 3.61
CA ILE A 210 -1.49 -7.34 4.39
C ILE A 210 -2.20 -6.10 3.82
N THR A 211 -3.15 -5.54 4.57
CA THR A 211 -3.88 -4.32 4.17
C THR A 211 -3.14 -3.08 4.65
N GLU A 212 -2.23 -2.51 3.86
CA GLU A 212 -1.40 -1.35 4.25
C GLU A 212 -1.94 -0.01 3.74
N TRP A 213 -2.21 0.89 4.69
CA TRP A 213 -2.42 2.31 4.46
C TRP A 213 -1.18 3.10 4.90
N ARG A 214 -0.57 3.83 3.96
CA ARG A 214 0.68 4.56 4.17
C ARG A 214 0.48 6.05 3.96
N PHE A 215 0.87 6.84 4.95
CA PHE A 215 0.62 8.27 5.04
C PHE A 215 1.95 9.02 5.11
N GLN A 216 2.37 9.59 3.97
CA GLN A 216 3.69 10.20 3.80
C GLN A 216 3.70 11.65 4.32
N ASP A 217 4.86 12.17 4.72
CA ASP A 217 4.94 13.53 5.28
C ASP A 217 4.69 14.68 4.30
N ASP A 218 4.86 14.45 2.99
CA ASP A 218 4.47 15.38 1.92
C ASP A 218 2.96 15.40 1.62
N GLY A 219 2.18 14.52 2.25
CA GLY A 219 0.73 14.43 2.10
C GLY A 219 0.28 13.31 1.18
N THR A 220 1.18 12.61 0.50
CA THR A 220 0.84 11.41 -0.30
C THR A 220 0.23 10.33 0.59
N ILE A 221 -0.84 9.71 0.12
CA ILE A 221 -1.43 8.51 0.74
C ILE A 221 -1.28 7.37 -0.25
N SER A 222 -0.71 6.24 0.19
CA SER A 222 -0.55 5.04 -0.62
C SER A 222 -1.35 3.89 -0.02
N MET A 223 -2.02 3.13 -0.89
CA MET A 223 -2.95 2.06 -0.56
C MET A 223 -2.41 0.77 -1.18
N ASN A 224 -2.02 -0.19 -0.35
CA ASN A 224 -1.38 -1.42 -0.80
C ASN A 224 -2.08 -2.65 -0.21
N ALA A 225 -2.22 -3.70 -1.01
CA ALA A 225 -2.54 -5.04 -0.57
C ALA A 225 -1.32 -5.94 -0.83
N GLY A 226 -0.78 -6.53 0.23
CA GLY A 226 0.33 -7.47 0.16
C GLY A 226 -0.19 -8.91 0.20
N ALA A 227 -0.23 -9.61 -0.93
CA ALA A 227 -0.60 -11.03 -0.98
C ALA A 227 0.61 -11.90 -0.62
N THR A 228 0.43 -12.82 0.34
CA THR A 228 1.49 -13.66 0.94
C THR A 228 0.89 -14.98 1.45
N GLY A 229 1.66 -15.80 2.17
CA GLY A 229 1.19 -17.06 2.76
C GLY A 229 1.71 -18.28 2.01
N SER A 230 0.80 -19.05 1.39
CA SER A 230 1.12 -20.24 0.58
C SER A 230 0.33 -20.26 -0.72
N LEU A 231 0.78 -21.04 -1.71
CA LEU A 231 -0.04 -21.41 -2.87
C LEU A 231 -1.18 -22.36 -2.46
N SER A 232 -2.22 -22.47 -3.29
CA SER A 232 -3.30 -23.47 -3.12
C SER A 232 -2.71 -24.87 -2.95
N PHE A 233 -3.19 -25.61 -1.94
CA PHE A 233 -2.78 -27.01 -1.76
C PHE A 233 -3.52 -27.99 -2.69
N GLU A 234 -4.56 -27.52 -3.40
CA GLU A 234 -5.48 -28.34 -4.19
C GLU A 234 -5.12 -28.38 -5.70
N ASP A 235 -4.32 -27.41 -6.17
CA ASP A 235 -4.23 -27.01 -7.57
C ASP A 235 -2.86 -27.24 -8.23
N TYR A 236 -2.33 -28.48 -8.16
CA TYR A 236 -1.00 -28.85 -8.66
C TYR A 236 -0.98 -29.62 -10.01
N ASN A 237 -2.05 -29.57 -10.81
CA ASN A 237 -2.17 -30.37 -12.04
C ASN A 237 -2.36 -29.56 -13.34
N ALA A 238 -2.13 -28.25 -13.33
CA ALA A 238 -2.37 -27.34 -14.45
C ALA A 238 -1.29 -27.40 -15.58
N GLN A 239 -1.09 -28.60 -16.14
CA GLN A 239 -0.11 -28.88 -17.20
C GLN A 239 -0.52 -28.40 -18.61
N ASP A 240 -1.75 -27.90 -18.78
CA ASP A 240 -2.35 -27.50 -20.06
C ASP A 240 -2.10 -26.02 -20.44
N GLY A 241 -1.13 -25.37 -19.79
CA GLY A 241 -0.78 -23.97 -20.00
C GLY A 241 -1.55 -22.98 -19.12
N ARG A 242 -2.45 -23.45 -18.26
CA ARG A 242 -3.16 -22.65 -17.23
C ARG A 242 -2.41 -22.60 -15.89
N GLY A 243 -1.16 -23.01 -15.87
CA GLY A 243 -0.33 -23.11 -14.68
C GLY A 243 1.16 -23.17 -15.00
N TRP A 244 1.98 -23.16 -13.95
CA TRP A 244 3.44 -23.13 -14.07
C TRP A 244 4.08 -24.28 -13.26
N PRO A 245 5.11 -24.96 -13.81
CA PRO A 245 5.79 -26.05 -13.10
C PRO A 245 6.54 -25.51 -11.88
N ILE A 246 6.33 -26.17 -10.74
CA ILE A 246 7.03 -25.89 -9.48
C ILE A 246 7.53 -27.19 -8.84
N GLY A 247 8.55 -27.06 -7.99
CA GLY A 247 9.17 -28.20 -7.35
C GLY A 247 10.05 -29.04 -8.30
N LYS A 248 10.53 -30.18 -7.79
CA LYS A 248 11.65 -30.90 -8.39
C LYS A 248 11.26 -31.66 -9.68
N GLY A 249 11.62 -31.05 -10.80
CA GLY A 249 11.57 -31.69 -12.11
C GLY A 249 10.20 -31.63 -12.78
N ALA A 250 9.46 -30.53 -12.58
CA ALA A 250 8.21 -30.22 -13.28
C ALA A 250 7.20 -31.38 -13.26
N ARG A 251 6.90 -31.87 -12.06
CA ARG A 251 5.85 -32.87 -11.82
C ARG A 251 4.53 -32.21 -11.45
N ASP A 252 4.64 -31.18 -10.63
CA ASP A 252 3.56 -30.46 -9.98
C ASP A 252 3.46 -29.06 -10.60
N TYR A 253 2.25 -28.60 -10.91
CA TYR A 253 1.99 -27.38 -11.69
C TYR A 253 0.91 -26.53 -11.01
N ALA A 254 1.30 -25.41 -10.40
CA ALA A 254 0.35 -24.50 -9.75
C ALA A 254 -0.58 -23.83 -10.77
N THR A 255 -1.89 -23.94 -10.58
CA THR A 255 -2.89 -23.20 -11.37
C THR A 255 -2.70 -21.69 -11.22
N SER A 256 -2.54 -21.01 -12.35
CA SER A 256 -2.46 -19.55 -12.40
C SER A 256 -3.83 -18.93 -12.09
N HIS A 257 -3.81 -17.73 -11.51
CA HIS A 257 -5.02 -17.06 -11.04
C HIS A 257 -4.80 -15.55 -11.03
N SER A 258 -5.87 -14.77 -11.07
CA SER A 258 -5.77 -13.31 -10.92
C SER A 258 -6.16 -12.87 -9.51
N HIS A 259 -5.53 -11.83 -8.99
CA HIS A 259 -6.00 -11.07 -7.82
C HIS A 259 -6.51 -9.73 -8.33
N ASN A 260 -7.76 -9.36 -8.03
CA ASN A 260 -8.32 -8.06 -8.41
C ASN A 260 -8.76 -7.31 -7.16
N VAL A 261 -7.95 -6.35 -6.72
CA VAL A 261 -8.17 -5.63 -5.46
C VAL A 261 -8.79 -4.27 -5.76
N PHE A 262 -9.92 -4.00 -5.11
CA PHE A 262 -10.63 -2.74 -5.20
C PHE A 262 -10.53 -1.96 -3.89
N TRP A 263 -10.35 -0.65 -3.99
CA TRP A 263 -10.49 0.30 -2.88
C TRP A 263 -11.62 1.27 -3.15
N ARG A 264 -12.35 1.68 -2.10
CA ARG A 264 -13.37 2.74 -2.13
C ARG A 264 -12.85 3.94 -1.35
N LEU A 265 -12.81 5.10 -2.01
CA LEU A 265 -12.37 6.39 -1.46
C LEU A 265 -13.53 7.39 -1.51
N ASP A 266 -13.96 7.84 -0.34
CA ASP A 266 -14.96 8.89 -0.16
C ASP A 266 -14.24 10.19 0.22
N PHE A 267 -14.19 11.16 -0.70
CA PHE A 267 -13.43 12.40 -0.51
C PHE A 267 -14.20 13.45 0.27
N GLY A 268 -13.61 13.90 1.38
CA GLY A 268 -14.14 14.94 2.27
C GLY A 268 -13.27 16.19 2.28
N LEU A 269 -12.75 16.59 1.12
CA LEU A 269 -11.74 17.65 0.99
C LEU A 269 -12.22 18.95 1.64
N ASP A 270 -11.39 19.49 2.54
CA ASP A 270 -11.68 20.69 3.34
C ASP A 270 -13.00 20.64 4.13
N GLY A 271 -13.47 19.42 4.45
CA GLY A 271 -14.72 19.19 5.17
C GLY A 271 -15.97 19.15 4.30
N SER A 272 -15.84 19.13 2.96
CA SER A 272 -16.97 19.02 2.04
C SER A 272 -16.90 17.75 1.21
N SER A 273 -17.99 16.96 1.21
CA SER A 273 -18.16 15.82 0.31
C SER A 273 -18.47 16.23 -1.14
N LYS A 274 -18.81 17.50 -1.39
CA LYS A 274 -19.24 18.01 -2.71
C LYS A 274 -18.09 18.23 -3.71
N THR A 275 -17.09 17.38 -3.62
CA THR A 275 -15.86 17.44 -4.42
C THR A 275 -16.15 17.22 -5.91
N LYS A 276 -15.20 17.58 -6.77
CA LYS A 276 -15.35 17.56 -8.23
C LYS A 276 -14.25 16.71 -8.84
N VAL A 277 -14.58 15.83 -9.77
CA VAL A 277 -13.58 15.03 -10.48
C VAL A 277 -13.18 15.72 -11.79
N GLU A 278 -11.88 15.73 -12.08
CA GLU A 278 -11.31 16.31 -13.29
C GLU A 278 -10.39 15.29 -13.96
N GLN A 279 -10.64 15.01 -15.25
CA GLN A 279 -9.77 14.22 -16.10
C GLN A 279 -8.79 15.13 -16.83
N TYR A 280 -7.55 14.69 -16.96
CA TYR A 280 -6.51 15.33 -17.72
C TYR A 280 -6.06 14.37 -18.83
N ASP A 281 -5.99 14.87 -20.06
CA ASP A 281 -5.50 14.15 -21.24
C ASP A 281 -4.45 15.02 -21.93
N SER A 282 -3.23 14.51 -22.19
CA SER A 282 -2.23 15.26 -22.97
C SER A 282 -1.90 14.59 -24.29
N ALA A 283 -2.00 15.35 -25.38
CA ALA A 283 -1.61 14.92 -26.72
C ALA A 283 -0.23 15.48 -27.08
N VAL A 284 0.62 14.65 -27.67
CA VAL A 284 1.92 15.03 -28.24
C VAL A 284 1.77 15.25 -29.74
N THR A 285 2.24 16.39 -30.22
CA THR A 285 2.38 16.71 -31.65
C THR A 285 3.83 16.51 -32.06
N ALA A 286 4.04 15.89 -33.22
CA ALA A 286 5.37 15.69 -33.80
C ALA A 286 6.10 17.03 -34.05
N PRO A 287 7.45 17.06 -34.02
CA PRO A 287 8.23 18.27 -34.27
C PRO A 287 8.06 18.79 -35.70
N ALA A 288 8.13 20.11 -35.87
CA ALA A 288 8.23 20.75 -37.18
C ALA A 288 9.68 21.18 -37.46
N GLY A 289 10.28 20.65 -38.54
CA GLY A 289 11.62 21.04 -38.99
C GLY A 289 12.74 20.73 -37.99
N ARG A 290 13.18 21.74 -37.23
CA ARG A 290 14.24 21.64 -36.21
C ARG A 290 13.73 21.82 -34.77
N GLU A 291 12.43 22.00 -34.58
CA GLU A 291 11.83 22.14 -33.24
C GLU A 291 11.74 20.80 -32.50
N GLY A 292 11.44 20.83 -31.20
CA GLY A 292 11.06 19.65 -30.44
C GLY A 292 9.58 19.27 -30.63
N PRO A 293 9.16 18.06 -30.25
CA PRO A 293 7.74 17.74 -30.14
C PRO A 293 7.06 18.66 -29.10
N THR A 294 5.79 18.98 -29.32
CA THR A 294 5.01 19.84 -28.40
C THR A 294 3.88 19.05 -27.75
N THR A 295 3.58 19.34 -26.48
CA THR A 295 2.54 18.63 -25.72
C THR A 295 1.45 19.61 -25.28
N ARG A 296 0.18 19.28 -25.52
CA ARG A 296 -0.98 20.06 -25.07
C ARG A 296 -1.88 19.22 -24.18
N THR A 297 -2.15 19.72 -22.99
CA THR A 297 -3.05 19.08 -22.01
C THR A 297 -4.45 19.70 -22.04
N THR A 298 -5.46 18.85 -22.17
CA THR A 298 -6.88 19.17 -22.04
C THR A 298 -7.36 18.77 -20.64
N ARG A 299 -8.20 19.59 -20.02
CA ARG A 299 -8.79 19.38 -18.68
C ARG A 299 -10.31 19.28 -18.81
N THR A 300 -10.86 18.11 -18.54
CA THR A 300 -12.27 17.78 -18.69
C THR A 300 -12.91 17.62 -17.31
N LYS A 301 -14.04 18.31 -17.06
CA LYS A 301 -14.82 18.13 -15.83
C LYS A 301 -15.64 16.83 -15.93
N VAL A 302 -15.42 15.91 -15.00
CA VAL A 302 -16.22 14.69 -14.87
C VAL A 302 -17.43 15.04 -14.00
N GLY A 303 -18.52 15.45 -14.64
CA GLY A 303 -19.77 15.88 -13.99
C GLY A 303 -20.85 14.80 -13.90
N ARG A 304 -20.58 13.62 -14.45
CA ARG A 304 -21.43 12.42 -14.38
C ARG A 304 -20.53 11.22 -14.10
N GLU A 305 -21.14 10.13 -13.67
CA GLU A 305 -20.46 8.87 -13.37
C GLU A 305 -19.58 8.40 -14.54
N LEU A 306 -18.49 7.71 -14.20
CA LEU A 306 -17.43 7.36 -15.15
C LEU A 306 -16.85 5.99 -14.84
N ALA A 307 -16.61 5.18 -15.88
CA ALA A 307 -15.65 4.09 -15.85
C ALA A 307 -14.38 4.53 -16.61
N GLY A 308 -13.20 4.36 -15.99
CA GLY A 308 -11.96 5.02 -16.40
C GLY A 308 -10.77 4.06 -16.51
N ASP A 309 -10.02 4.23 -17.60
CA ASP A 309 -8.78 3.52 -17.90
C ASP A 309 -7.60 4.49 -17.92
N TYR A 310 -6.55 4.22 -17.14
CA TYR A 310 -5.29 4.97 -17.26
C TYR A 310 -4.64 4.67 -18.61
N LYS A 311 -4.07 5.71 -19.22
CA LYS A 311 -3.43 5.68 -20.54
C LYS A 311 -2.24 6.62 -20.54
N THR A 312 -1.39 6.55 -21.57
CA THR A 312 -0.30 7.51 -21.77
C THR A 312 -0.83 8.94 -21.67
N TYR A 313 -0.31 9.71 -20.72
CA TYR A 313 -0.76 11.07 -20.37
C TYR A 313 -2.24 11.25 -19.99
N ARG A 314 -2.94 10.20 -19.53
CA ARG A 314 -4.25 10.29 -18.90
C ARG A 314 -4.18 10.04 -17.39
N TRP A 315 -4.75 10.96 -16.62
CA TRP A 315 -4.89 10.86 -15.17
C TRP A 315 -6.12 11.65 -14.68
N TRP A 316 -6.48 11.49 -13.41
CA TRP A 316 -7.60 12.18 -12.77
C TRP A 316 -7.19 12.82 -11.45
N ARG A 317 -7.96 13.83 -11.03
CA ARG A 317 -7.89 14.35 -9.65
C ARG A 317 -9.28 14.61 -9.08
N VAL A 318 -9.37 14.52 -7.76
CA VAL A 318 -10.52 14.97 -6.97
C VAL A 318 -10.21 16.33 -6.37
N VAL A 319 -11.09 17.31 -6.60
CA VAL A 319 -10.87 18.74 -6.31
C VAL A 319 -11.88 19.23 -5.27
N SER A 320 -11.38 19.99 -4.31
CA SER A 320 -12.15 20.63 -3.25
C SER A 320 -13.19 21.59 -3.82
N ALA A 321 -14.39 21.58 -3.22
CA ALA A 321 -15.47 22.48 -3.60
C ALA A 321 -15.28 23.92 -3.06
N THR A 322 -14.55 24.03 -1.95
CA THR A 322 -14.55 25.19 -1.05
C THR A 322 -13.14 25.64 -0.67
N GLY A 323 -12.19 24.70 -0.51
CA GLY A 323 -10.87 24.98 0.01
C GLY A 323 -9.83 25.32 -1.07
N LYS A 324 -8.90 26.19 -0.66
CA LYS A 324 -7.80 26.69 -1.50
C LYS A 324 -6.48 26.65 -0.73
N ASN A 325 -5.35 26.56 -1.45
CA ASN A 325 -4.04 26.86 -0.88
C ASN A 325 -3.85 28.37 -0.68
N LYS A 326 -2.67 28.77 -0.19
CA LYS A 326 -2.34 30.18 0.08
C LYS A 326 -2.23 31.04 -1.20
N ASP A 327 -2.11 30.42 -2.38
CA ASP A 327 -2.07 31.09 -3.70
C ASP A 327 -3.45 31.19 -4.35
N GLY A 328 -4.49 30.67 -3.69
CA GLY A 328 -5.86 30.69 -4.19
C GLY A 328 -6.20 29.58 -5.20
N HIS A 329 -5.30 28.62 -5.46
CA HIS A 329 -5.60 27.42 -6.23
C HIS A 329 -6.52 26.50 -5.42
N ALA A 330 -7.47 25.81 -6.07
CA ALA A 330 -8.38 24.88 -5.38
C ALA A 330 -7.64 23.59 -5.01
N ARG A 331 -7.70 23.19 -3.72
CA ARG A 331 -7.00 22.01 -3.22
C ARG A 331 -7.48 20.74 -3.92
N SER A 332 -6.58 19.82 -4.24
CA SER A 332 -6.94 18.57 -4.91
C SER A 332 -6.01 17.41 -4.55
N TYR A 333 -6.45 16.19 -4.84
CA TYR A 333 -5.62 14.99 -4.82
C TYR A 333 -5.67 14.31 -6.18
N GLU A 334 -4.50 14.08 -6.76
CA GLU A 334 -4.28 13.36 -8.02
C GLU A 334 -4.29 11.85 -7.76
N LEU A 335 -4.96 11.08 -8.61
CA LEU A 335 -4.91 9.62 -8.59
C LEU A 335 -3.65 9.16 -9.34
N VAL A 336 -2.73 8.53 -8.62
CA VAL A 336 -1.45 8.03 -9.14
C VAL A 336 -1.54 6.50 -9.23
N PRO A 337 -1.68 5.92 -10.45
CA PRO A 337 -1.81 4.48 -10.62
C PRO A 337 -0.51 3.75 -10.25
N GLY A 338 -0.63 2.58 -9.64
CA GLY A 338 0.44 1.59 -9.60
C GLY A 338 0.42 0.67 -10.84
N PRO A 339 1.35 -0.30 -10.91
CA PRO A 339 1.29 -1.37 -11.90
C PRO A 339 -0.01 -2.18 -11.76
N THR A 340 -0.65 -2.52 -12.88
CA THR A 340 -1.90 -3.30 -12.90
C THR A 340 -1.94 -4.23 -14.12
N THR A 341 -2.30 -5.48 -13.90
CA THR A 341 -2.60 -6.50 -14.91
C THR A 341 -4.09 -6.76 -14.88
N ARG A 342 -4.85 -6.05 -15.72
CA ARG A 342 -6.31 -5.98 -15.62
C ARG A 342 -7.01 -7.26 -16.10
N TYR A 343 -7.75 -7.94 -15.23
CA TYR A 343 -8.53 -9.13 -15.57
C TYR A 343 -9.78 -8.78 -16.41
N PRO A 344 -9.98 -9.36 -17.61
CA PRO A 344 -11.13 -9.04 -18.46
C PRO A 344 -12.34 -9.96 -18.26
N GLY A 345 -12.28 -10.98 -17.40
CA GLY A 345 -13.31 -12.03 -17.31
C GLY A 345 -14.65 -11.59 -16.69
N ARG A 346 -14.63 -10.67 -15.71
CA ARG A 346 -15.84 -10.05 -15.14
C ARG A 346 -16.00 -8.62 -15.62
N SER A 347 -17.24 -8.11 -15.71
CA SER A 347 -17.47 -6.77 -16.27
C SER A 347 -17.04 -5.64 -15.33
N PHE A 348 -17.07 -5.88 -14.01
CA PHE A 348 -16.61 -4.93 -12.99
C PHE A 348 -15.08 -4.84 -12.86
N THR A 349 -14.32 -5.78 -13.43
CA THR A 349 -12.84 -5.74 -13.46
C THR A 349 -12.29 -5.10 -14.74
N LYS A 350 -13.15 -4.70 -15.71
CA LYS A 350 -12.73 -4.22 -17.03
C LYS A 350 -12.17 -2.80 -17.09
N HIS A 351 -12.23 -2.03 -16.01
CA HIS A 351 -11.65 -0.69 -15.91
C HIS A 351 -10.71 -0.57 -14.71
N ASP A 352 -9.76 0.37 -14.77
CA ASP A 352 -8.79 0.61 -13.68
C ASP A 352 -9.39 1.45 -12.55
N MET A 353 -10.42 2.25 -12.85
CA MET A 353 -11.15 3.02 -11.85
C MET A 353 -12.61 3.27 -12.27
N TYR A 354 -13.43 3.60 -11.28
CA TYR A 354 -14.80 4.07 -11.46
C TYR A 354 -15.04 5.31 -10.59
N VAL A 355 -16.00 6.15 -11.01
CA VAL A 355 -16.56 7.23 -10.20
C VAL A 355 -18.07 7.08 -10.20
N THR A 356 -18.66 6.81 -9.05
CA THR A 356 -20.13 6.77 -8.86
C THR A 356 -20.58 7.95 -8.02
N GLU A 357 -21.87 8.29 -8.07
CA GLU A 357 -22.44 9.16 -7.03
C GLU A 357 -22.56 8.37 -5.72
N TYR A 358 -22.42 9.02 -4.56
CA TYR A 358 -22.54 8.35 -3.27
C TYR A 358 -23.94 7.73 -3.08
N ASP A 359 -23.98 6.39 -3.01
CA ASP A 359 -24.99 5.67 -2.24
C ASP A 359 -24.38 5.06 -0.95
N LYS A 360 -25.23 4.87 0.05
CA LYS A 360 -24.93 4.28 1.36
C LYS A 360 -24.78 2.75 1.33
N CYS A 361 -25.38 2.05 0.36
CA CYS A 361 -25.32 0.59 0.23
C CYS A 361 -24.24 0.12 -0.76
N GLU A 362 -23.76 1.01 -1.64
CA GLU A 362 -22.55 0.81 -2.44
C GLU A 362 -21.30 0.89 -1.55
N LEU A 363 -20.85 -0.24 -0.99
CA LEU A 363 -19.68 -0.34 -0.10
C LEU A 363 -18.56 -1.25 -0.64
N PHE A 364 -18.91 -2.20 -1.50
CA PHE A 364 -18.05 -3.22 -2.12
C PHE A 364 -18.15 -3.13 -3.65
N ALA A 365 -17.09 -3.45 -4.39
CA ALA A 365 -17.11 -3.34 -5.86
C ALA A 365 -18.05 -4.35 -6.56
N SER A 366 -18.39 -5.44 -5.85
CA SER A 366 -19.41 -6.42 -6.22
C SER A 366 -20.14 -6.92 -4.96
N ASP A 367 -21.28 -7.59 -5.14
CA ASP A 367 -21.90 -8.50 -4.16
C ASP A 367 -22.20 -7.91 -2.77
N ASN A 368 -22.59 -6.64 -2.76
CA ASN A 368 -23.01 -5.90 -1.58
C ASN A 368 -24.19 -6.59 -0.87
N PRO A 369 -24.01 -7.09 0.38
CA PRO A 369 -25.02 -7.90 1.06
C PRO A 369 -26.18 -7.08 1.65
N THR A 370 -25.99 -5.77 1.83
CA THR A 370 -26.97 -4.84 2.41
C THR A 370 -27.75 -4.03 1.37
N CYS A 371 -27.46 -4.20 0.08
CA CYS A 371 -28.23 -3.62 -1.01
C CYS A 371 -29.65 -4.22 -1.10
N ALA A 372 -30.63 -3.39 -1.44
CA ALA A 372 -32.01 -3.85 -1.65
C ALA A 372 -32.12 -4.85 -2.82
N THR A 373 -33.13 -5.72 -2.77
CA THR A 373 -33.46 -6.64 -3.87
C THR A 373 -33.71 -5.84 -5.16
N GLY A 374 -33.03 -6.22 -6.24
CA GLY A 374 -33.08 -5.51 -7.53
C GLY A 374 -32.06 -4.39 -7.70
N HIS A 375 -31.33 -3.99 -6.65
CA HIS A 375 -30.19 -3.07 -6.82
C HIS A 375 -29.12 -3.69 -7.73
N PRO A 376 -28.49 -2.93 -8.64
CA PRO A 376 -27.42 -3.45 -9.48
C PRO A 376 -26.25 -3.94 -8.61
N LYS A 377 -25.62 -5.04 -9.04
CA LYS A 377 -24.76 -5.86 -8.17
C LYS A 377 -23.27 -5.50 -8.14
N SER A 378 -22.79 -4.68 -9.07
CA SER A 378 -21.38 -4.34 -9.20
C SER A 378 -21.16 -2.94 -9.78
N VAL A 379 -19.96 -2.38 -9.54
CA VAL A 379 -19.64 -0.98 -9.82
C VAL A 379 -19.79 -0.55 -11.30
N ASP A 380 -19.60 -1.47 -12.24
CA ASP A 380 -19.84 -1.23 -13.67
C ASP A 380 -21.33 -1.13 -14.05
N LYS A 381 -22.24 -1.47 -13.13
CA LYS A 381 -23.70 -1.31 -13.31
C LYS A 381 -24.26 -0.07 -12.61
N TRP A 382 -23.47 0.57 -11.76
CA TRP A 382 -23.82 1.81 -11.07
C TRP A 382 -23.50 3.04 -11.93
N VAL A 383 -22.48 2.96 -12.78
CA VAL A 383 -22.18 3.96 -13.83
C VAL A 383 -23.29 3.95 -14.91
N GLY A 384 -24.45 4.49 -14.54
CA GLY A 384 -25.63 4.65 -15.40
C GLY A 384 -25.81 6.09 -15.90
N GLY A 385 -25.00 7.02 -15.39
CA GLY A 385 -24.99 8.42 -15.80
C GLY A 385 -25.72 9.35 -14.84
N GLN A 386 -25.72 9.07 -13.54
CA GLN A 386 -26.10 10.04 -12.51
C GLN A 386 -25.20 11.29 -12.57
N THR A 387 -25.67 12.40 -12.01
CA THR A 387 -24.87 13.63 -11.88
C THR A 387 -24.03 13.54 -10.61
N LEU A 388 -22.73 13.81 -10.68
CA LEU A 388 -21.86 13.75 -9.51
C LEU A 388 -22.02 15.01 -8.63
N THR A 389 -22.54 14.84 -7.42
CA THR A 389 -22.68 15.87 -6.39
C THR A 389 -21.99 15.50 -5.07
N HIS A 390 -21.73 14.20 -4.84
CA HIS A 390 -20.83 13.61 -3.86
C HIS A 390 -20.15 12.39 -4.52
N PRO A 391 -19.09 12.60 -5.32
CA PRO A 391 -18.44 11.51 -6.03
C PRO A 391 -17.68 10.56 -5.09
N VAL A 392 -17.87 9.26 -5.27
CA VAL A 392 -17.06 8.19 -4.67
C VAL A 392 -16.12 7.64 -5.74
N VAL A 393 -14.83 7.55 -5.41
CA VAL A 393 -13.81 6.99 -6.30
C VAL A 393 -13.53 5.54 -5.93
N TRP A 394 -13.59 4.67 -6.93
CA TRP A 394 -13.23 3.26 -6.83
C TRP A 394 -12.00 3.03 -7.69
N VAL A 395 -10.98 2.33 -7.18
CA VAL A 395 -9.78 1.98 -7.95
C VAL A 395 -9.56 0.48 -7.89
N ASN A 396 -9.30 -0.11 -9.05
CA ASN A 396 -9.06 -1.53 -9.29
C ASN A 396 -7.59 -1.73 -9.67
N VAL A 397 -6.87 -2.52 -8.90
CA VAL A 397 -5.51 -2.97 -9.26
C VAL A 397 -5.55 -4.49 -9.39
N GLY A 398 -5.16 -4.97 -10.56
CA GLY A 398 -5.08 -6.40 -10.86
C GLY A 398 -3.66 -6.91 -10.84
N PHE A 399 -3.47 -8.17 -10.44
CA PHE A 399 -2.24 -8.92 -10.56
C PHE A 399 -2.56 -10.31 -11.11
N HIS A 400 -1.94 -10.71 -12.23
CA HIS A 400 -2.03 -12.08 -12.73
C HIS A 400 -0.87 -12.90 -12.17
N HIS A 401 -1.19 -13.86 -11.32
CA HIS A 401 -0.23 -14.67 -10.61
C HIS A 401 0.04 -15.99 -11.35
N ILE A 402 1.05 -15.95 -12.19
CA ILE A 402 1.74 -17.16 -12.67
C ILE A 402 2.84 -17.47 -11.65
N ALA A 403 2.54 -18.39 -10.73
CA ALA A 403 3.41 -18.72 -9.59
C ALA A 403 4.75 -19.33 -10.05
N ARG A 404 5.81 -19.15 -9.26
CA ARG A 404 7.17 -19.63 -9.57
C ARG A 404 7.70 -20.52 -8.44
N ASP A 405 8.87 -21.13 -8.64
CA ASP A 405 9.55 -21.90 -7.59
C ASP A 405 9.82 -21.05 -6.33
N GLU A 406 10.09 -19.74 -6.46
CA GLU A 406 10.28 -18.85 -5.31
C GLU A 406 8.99 -18.54 -4.54
N ASP A 407 7.82 -18.86 -5.09
CA ASP A 407 6.51 -18.57 -4.48
C ASP A 407 5.96 -19.76 -3.66
N GLN A 408 6.73 -20.86 -3.55
CA GLN A 408 6.48 -21.96 -2.61
C GLN A 408 6.58 -21.48 -1.15
N GLN A 409 5.90 -22.19 -0.23
CA GLN A 409 5.73 -21.75 1.16
C GLN A 409 7.07 -21.52 1.91
N PRO A 410 7.28 -20.36 2.58
CA PRO A 410 6.40 -19.20 2.63
C PRO A 410 6.54 -18.31 1.38
N MET A 411 5.42 -18.02 0.73
CA MET A 411 5.36 -17.17 -0.46
C MET A 411 5.84 -15.75 -0.14
N PRO A 412 6.73 -15.13 -0.94
CA PRO A 412 7.13 -13.74 -0.79
C PRO A 412 5.95 -12.77 -1.00
N VAL A 413 5.92 -11.65 -0.26
CA VAL A 413 4.82 -10.68 -0.35
C VAL A 413 4.80 -10.00 -1.73
N HIS A 414 3.78 -10.30 -2.54
CA HIS A 414 3.45 -9.52 -3.73
C HIS A 414 2.65 -8.28 -3.33
N TRP A 415 3.14 -7.08 -3.70
CA TRP A 415 2.46 -5.82 -3.42
C TRP A 415 1.77 -5.24 -4.66
N GLN A 416 0.45 -5.11 -4.58
CA GLN A 416 -0.38 -4.38 -5.54
C GLN A 416 -1.06 -3.19 -4.86
N GLY A 417 -1.20 -2.07 -5.55
CA GLY A 417 -1.67 -0.84 -4.93
C GLY A 417 -1.58 0.40 -5.82
N PHE A 418 -1.94 1.54 -5.26
CA PHE A 418 -1.88 2.85 -5.92
C PHE A 418 -1.67 3.96 -4.89
N SER A 419 -1.55 5.21 -5.33
CA SER A 419 -1.45 6.37 -4.41
C SER A 419 -2.41 7.49 -4.81
N ILE A 420 -2.69 8.37 -3.85
CA ILE A 420 -3.23 9.69 -4.11
C ILE A 420 -2.25 10.76 -3.64
N ALA A 421 -1.90 11.67 -4.54
CA ALA A 421 -0.85 12.68 -4.32
C ALA A 421 -1.45 14.10 -4.19
N PRO A 422 -0.99 14.92 -3.23
CA PRO A 422 -1.40 16.31 -3.11
C PRO A 422 -1.10 17.13 -4.36
N ARG A 423 -2.13 17.78 -4.92
CA ARG A 423 -1.99 18.79 -5.96
C ARG A 423 -2.72 20.06 -5.54
N ASP A 424 -2.03 21.19 -5.51
CA ASP A 424 -2.57 22.47 -5.01
C ASP A 424 -3.06 22.44 -3.54
N VAL A 425 -2.64 21.47 -2.70
CA VAL A 425 -3.06 21.39 -1.27
C VAL A 425 -2.38 22.46 -0.42
N THR A 426 -1.08 22.64 -0.65
CA THR A 426 -0.24 23.73 -0.13
C THR A 426 0.21 24.61 -1.29
N ALA A 427 0.84 25.76 -1.00
CA ALA A 427 1.38 26.67 -2.01
C ALA A 427 2.65 26.11 -2.65
N MET A 428 3.70 26.00 -1.84
CA MET A 428 4.93 25.28 -2.15
C MET A 428 4.89 23.86 -1.57
N ASN A 429 5.92 23.05 -1.86
CA ASN A 429 6.16 21.77 -1.17
C ASN A 429 6.02 21.95 0.36
N PRO A 430 5.22 21.14 1.07
CA PRO A 430 4.94 21.31 2.52
C PRO A 430 6.17 21.17 3.42
N LEU A 431 7.28 20.65 2.90
CA LEU A 431 8.56 20.45 3.57
C LEU A 431 9.63 21.48 3.15
N THR A 432 9.25 22.49 2.35
CA THR A 432 10.16 23.59 1.90
C THR A 432 10.89 24.23 3.09
N PRO A 433 12.23 24.31 3.08
CA PRO A 433 12.99 24.95 4.14
C PRO A 433 12.79 26.48 4.12
N LYS A 434 12.94 27.14 5.28
CA LYS A 434 12.55 28.55 5.48
C LYS A 434 13.29 29.51 4.53
N GLU A 435 14.52 29.15 4.20
CA GLU A 435 15.46 29.89 3.33
C GLU A 435 15.00 29.89 1.85
N LEU A 436 14.13 28.96 1.46
CA LEU A 436 13.55 28.84 0.12
C LEU A 436 12.08 29.29 0.06
N ALA A 437 11.42 29.51 1.20
CA ALA A 437 9.98 29.79 1.28
C ALA A 437 9.51 31.13 0.64
N TRP A 438 10.44 31.94 0.13
CA TRP A 438 10.17 33.16 -0.64
C TRP A 438 10.09 32.89 -2.16
N GLN A 439 10.50 31.71 -2.64
CA GLN A 439 10.59 31.33 -4.06
C GLN A 439 9.24 30.83 -4.61
N ASN A 440 8.14 31.42 -4.17
CA ASN A 440 6.81 30.93 -4.50
C ASN A 440 6.35 31.48 -5.87
N GLY A 441 6.16 30.60 -6.85
CA GLY A 441 5.80 30.98 -8.22
C GLY A 441 7.02 31.23 -9.11
N HIS A 442 7.21 32.48 -9.58
CA HIS A 442 8.30 32.82 -10.49
C HIS A 442 9.64 32.90 -9.73
N TRP A 443 10.49 31.89 -9.93
CA TRP A 443 11.88 31.91 -9.47
C TRP A 443 12.73 32.74 -10.45
N GLU A 444 13.26 33.85 -9.97
CA GLU A 444 14.20 34.69 -10.70
C GLU A 444 15.64 34.43 -10.25
N TRP A 445 16.58 34.58 -11.18
CA TRP A 445 17.99 34.64 -10.85
C TRP A 445 18.24 35.81 -9.91
N ARG A 446 18.76 35.54 -8.71
CA ARG A 446 19.30 36.61 -7.86
C ARG A 446 20.59 37.14 -8.49
N SER A 447 20.59 38.43 -8.80
CA SER A 447 21.78 39.26 -9.00
C SER A 447 22.53 39.46 -7.69
#